data_AF-A0A9D6WVJ7-F1
#
_entry.id   AF-A0A9D6WVJ7-F1
#
_cell.length_a   1.000
_cell.length_b   1.000
_cell.length_c   1.000
_cell.angle_alpha   90.00
_cell.angle_beta   90.00
_cell.angle_gamma   90.00
#
_symmetry.space_group_name_H-M   'P 1'
#
loop_
_entity.id
_entity.type
_entity.pdbx_description
1 polymer ?
#
loop_
_entity_poly.entity_id
_entity_poly.type
_entity_poly.pdbx_seq_one_letter_code
_entity_poly.pdbx_strand_id
1 'polypeptide(L)'
;MEESFSTRPIAGRWIALDFRPTRPVTFLGPALAALCGVIASGGLNWRGQSLLFVILALLLCDALLGAWRALWFGSELRAALERASLRTSAWSDFDDYATSRLARLRSQIRRRIAFVRRVIWPLIDSEILGMFFAGILGLALAAVLGPIAVALTILAMVFALIEGRIGTTRGAGLRAIVEITIPWMIASSAFGYFTFWSFAFALVFTLIYRGLLGIAQGQGQWLKWINLLSLLAIGMLIVSNAIIGAAIVALGLIAQLLWQIHFRLDRNGRGYAQRVQFYILVAMLIAAFSLWF
;
A
#
# COMPACT_ATOMS: atom_id res chain seq x y z
N MET A 1 -42.71 -5.46 26.04
CA MET A 1 -41.51 -6.27 25.74
C MET A 1 -40.37 -5.30 25.55
N GLU A 2 -39.59 -5.08 26.60
CA GLU A 2 -38.42 -4.19 26.59
C GLU A 2 -37.22 -4.99 26.07
N GLU A 3 -36.66 -4.57 24.94
CA GLU A 3 -35.40 -5.08 24.45
C GLU A 3 -34.27 -4.53 25.33
N SER A 4 -33.81 -5.35 26.27
CA SER A 4 -32.61 -5.07 27.05
C SER A 4 -31.38 -5.08 26.13
N PHE A 5 -30.89 -3.90 25.77
CA PHE A 5 -29.60 -3.76 25.10
C PHE A 5 -28.50 -4.28 26.04
N SER A 6 -27.89 -5.41 25.66
CA SER A 6 -26.68 -5.95 26.30
C SER A 6 -25.55 -4.93 26.16
N THR A 7 -25.39 -4.10 27.19
CA THR A 7 -24.21 -3.24 27.36
C THR A 7 -23.07 -4.14 27.82
N ARG A 8 -22.26 -4.62 26.88
CA ARG A 8 -21.00 -5.30 27.22
C ARG A 8 -20.13 -4.30 28.01
N PRO A 9 -19.55 -4.71 29.16
CA PRO A 9 -18.71 -3.82 29.95
C PRO A 9 -17.47 -3.38 29.17
N ILE A 10 -17.27 -2.08 29.10
CA ILE A 10 -16.09 -1.41 28.52
C ILE A 10 -15.01 -1.38 29.61
N ALA A 11 -14.42 -2.53 29.93
CA ALA A 11 -13.31 -2.59 30.87
C ALA A 11 -12.27 -3.60 30.36
N GLY A 12 -11.09 -3.11 30.01
CA GLY A 12 -9.91 -3.95 29.81
C GLY A 12 -9.64 -4.48 28.41
N ARG A 13 -10.18 -3.90 27.34
CA ARG A 13 -9.69 -4.21 25.98
C ARG A 13 -8.39 -3.42 25.76
N TRP A 14 -7.27 -4.03 26.18
CA TRP A 14 -5.94 -3.65 25.73
C TRP A 14 -6.02 -3.47 24.22
N ILE A 15 -5.42 -2.39 23.70
CA ILE A 15 -5.35 -2.09 22.28
C ILE A 15 -4.70 -3.30 21.61
N ALA A 16 -5.53 -4.24 21.16
CA ALA A 16 -5.12 -5.34 20.34
C ALA A 16 -4.80 -4.69 19.01
N LEU A 17 -3.54 -4.29 18.85
CA LEU A 17 -2.93 -4.11 17.55
C LEU A 17 -2.97 -5.49 16.89
N ASP A 18 -4.12 -5.83 16.34
CA ASP A 18 -4.25 -6.90 15.38
C ASP A 18 -3.47 -6.43 14.16
N PHE A 19 -2.16 -6.70 14.19
CA PHE A 19 -1.32 -6.71 13.01
C PHE A 19 -1.85 -7.84 12.13
N ARG A 20 -2.94 -7.56 11.40
CA ARG A 20 -3.36 -8.42 10.29
C ARG A 20 -2.30 -8.22 9.21
N PRO A 21 -1.49 -9.24 8.92
CA PRO A 21 -0.57 -9.16 7.80
C PRO A 21 -1.39 -8.82 6.56
N THR A 22 -0.95 -7.80 5.84
CA THR A 22 -1.53 -7.34 4.58
C THR A 22 -1.70 -8.57 3.70
N ARG A 23 -2.96 -9.00 3.52
CA ARG A 23 -3.46 -10.18 2.79
C ARG A 23 -2.40 -11.17 2.28
N PRO A 24 -2.47 -12.47 2.64
CA PRO A 24 -1.41 -13.47 2.44
C PRO A 24 -1.05 -13.79 0.98
N VAL A 25 -1.64 -13.13 -0.01
CA VAL A 25 -1.28 -13.35 -1.39
C VAL A 25 0.13 -12.83 -1.67
N THR A 26 0.60 -11.76 -1.01
CA THR A 26 1.89 -11.13 -1.36
C THR A 26 2.70 -10.67 -0.14
N PHE A 27 2.98 -11.60 0.78
CA PHE A 27 3.58 -11.36 2.11
C PHE A 27 4.90 -10.56 2.15
N LEU A 28 5.57 -10.33 1.01
CA LEU A 28 6.89 -9.68 0.93
C LEU A 28 6.98 -8.60 -0.18
N GLY A 29 5.87 -8.22 -0.81
CA GLY A 29 5.90 -7.32 -1.98
C GLY A 29 6.59 -5.97 -1.71
N PRO A 30 6.07 -5.14 -0.78
CA PRO A 30 6.63 -3.83 -0.48
C PRO A 30 8.02 -3.87 0.15
N ALA A 31 8.26 -4.80 1.08
CA ALA A 31 9.58 -5.00 1.69
C ALA A 31 10.64 -5.36 0.65
N LEU A 32 10.33 -6.31 -0.25
CA LEU A 32 11.28 -6.72 -1.28
C LEU A 32 11.48 -5.62 -2.33
N ALA A 33 10.43 -4.88 -2.69
CA ALA A 33 10.54 -3.72 -3.58
C ALA A 33 11.43 -2.63 -2.98
N ALA A 34 11.28 -2.34 -1.68
CA ALA A 34 12.16 -1.44 -0.97
C ALA A 34 13.60 -1.97 -0.95
N LEU A 35 13.82 -3.26 -0.65
CA LEU A 35 15.15 -3.87 -0.70
C LEU A 35 15.79 -3.76 -2.09
N CYS A 36 15.02 -3.98 -3.15
CA CYS A 36 15.47 -3.80 -4.53
C CYS A 36 15.85 -2.34 -4.81
N GLY A 37 15.08 -1.38 -4.30
CA GLY A 37 15.43 0.05 -4.35
C GLY A 37 16.74 0.39 -3.64
N VAL A 38 17.00 -0.22 -2.48
CA VAL A 38 18.28 -0.09 -1.77
C VAL A 38 19.43 -0.62 -2.63
N ILE A 39 19.30 -1.86 -3.14
CA ILE A 39 20.37 -2.51 -3.93
C ILE A 39 20.64 -1.71 -5.22
N ALA A 40 19.57 -1.31 -5.92
CA ALA A 40 19.65 -0.54 -7.16
C ALA A 40 20.24 0.87 -6.98
N SER A 41 20.21 1.42 -5.76
CA SER A 41 20.85 2.70 -5.47
C SER A 41 22.38 2.63 -5.42
N GLY A 42 22.95 1.42 -5.29
CA GLY A 42 24.38 1.20 -5.12
C GLY A 42 25.00 1.77 -3.83
N GLY A 43 24.20 2.40 -2.97
CA GLY A 43 24.65 3.05 -1.74
C GLY A 43 24.81 2.11 -0.53
N LEU A 44 24.62 0.81 -0.71
CA LEU A 44 24.70 -0.18 0.36
C LEU A 44 26.16 -0.43 0.77
N ASN A 45 26.61 0.33 1.78
CA ASN A 45 27.87 0.08 2.45
C ASN A 45 27.63 -0.75 3.72
N TRP A 46 28.59 -1.58 4.13
CA TRP A 46 28.56 -2.33 5.41
C TRP A 46 28.68 -1.44 6.67
N ARG A 47 28.37 -0.15 6.55
CA ARG A 47 28.37 0.81 7.65
C ARG A 47 27.04 0.71 8.41
N GLY A 48 27.09 0.81 9.74
CA GLY A 48 25.90 0.73 10.59
C GLY A 48 24.80 1.72 10.21
N GLN A 49 25.17 2.91 9.74
CA GLN A 49 24.21 3.91 9.25
C GLN A 49 23.41 3.43 8.02
N SER A 50 24.08 2.80 7.04
CA SER A 50 23.42 2.26 5.86
C SER A 50 22.45 1.14 6.24
N LEU A 51 22.87 0.23 7.13
CA LEU A 51 22.01 -0.84 7.66
C LEU A 51 20.78 -0.28 8.39
N LEU A 52 20.96 0.76 9.21
CA LEU A 52 19.85 1.45 9.87
C LEU A 52 18.86 2.02 8.86
N PHE A 53 19.34 2.67 7.79
CA PHE A 53 18.46 3.21 6.75
C PHE A 53 17.70 2.12 5.99
N VAL A 54 18.32 0.96 5.73
CA VAL A 54 17.61 -0.20 5.17
C VAL A 54 16.49 -0.65 6.10
N ILE A 55 16.78 -0.83 7.39
CA ILE A 55 15.78 -1.27 8.38
C ILE A 55 14.63 -0.27 8.46
N LEU A 56 14.93 1.03 8.51
CA LEU A 56 13.92 2.09 8.55
C LEU A 56 13.07 2.12 7.28
N ALA A 57 13.67 1.95 6.10
CA ALA A 57 12.95 1.90 4.83
C ALA A 57 12.04 0.66 4.74
N LEU A 58 12.52 -0.51 5.17
CA LEU A 58 11.70 -1.73 5.23
C LEU A 58 10.53 -1.59 6.21
N LEU A 59 10.79 -1.05 7.41
CA LEU A 59 9.76 -0.80 8.43
C LEU A 59 8.70 0.19 7.92
N LEU A 60 9.13 1.26 7.25
CA LEU A 60 8.24 2.25 6.67
C LEU A 60 7.35 1.65 5.57
N CYS A 61 7.97 0.97 4.60
CA CYS A 61 7.28 0.49 3.40
C CYS A 61 6.37 -0.71 3.66
N ASP A 62 6.77 -1.64 4.52
CA ASP A 62 6.01 -2.86 4.78
C ASP A 62 5.09 -2.70 6.00
N ALA A 63 5.65 -2.39 7.17
CA ALA A 63 4.88 -2.36 8.41
C ALA A 63 3.98 -1.11 8.50
N LEU A 64 4.53 0.10 8.36
CA LEU A 64 3.76 1.32 8.60
C LEU A 64 2.79 1.63 7.46
N LEU A 65 3.26 1.66 6.21
CA LEU A 65 2.39 1.88 5.06
C LEU A 65 1.40 0.73 4.87
N GLY A 66 1.81 -0.52 5.12
CA GLY A 66 0.93 -1.68 5.10
C GLY A 66 -0.15 -1.61 6.18
N ALA A 67 0.20 -1.28 7.42
CA ALA A 67 -0.76 -1.12 8.52
C ALA A 67 -1.71 0.05 8.27
N TRP A 68 -1.20 1.21 7.88
CA TRP A 68 -2.01 2.38 7.55
C TRP A 68 -3.04 2.05 6.46
N ARG A 69 -2.59 1.39 5.39
CA ARG A 69 -3.42 0.95 4.28
C ARG A 69 -4.45 -0.09 4.73
N ALA A 70 -4.06 -1.07 5.54
CA ALA A 70 -4.96 -2.10 6.07
C ALA A 70 -6.06 -1.49 6.95
N LEU A 71 -5.71 -0.54 7.81
CA LEU A 71 -6.66 0.20 8.64
C LEU A 71 -7.62 1.04 7.78
N TRP A 72 -7.12 1.71 6.75
CA TRP A 72 -7.97 2.45 5.82
C TRP A 72 -9.02 1.55 5.14
N PHE A 73 -8.60 0.39 4.62
CA PHE A 73 -9.53 -0.56 3.98
C PHE A 73 -10.44 -1.31 4.97
N GLY A 74 -9.98 -1.52 6.20
CA GLY A 74 -10.73 -2.19 7.26
C GLY A 74 -11.78 -1.28 7.90
N SER A 75 -11.52 0.04 7.89
CA SER A 75 -12.39 0.98 8.59
C SER A 75 -13.81 1.01 8.01
N GLU A 76 -14.77 0.57 8.83
CA GLU A 76 -16.20 0.81 8.59
C GLU A 76 -16.53 2.30 8.53
N LEU A 77 -15.57 3.15 8.87
CA LEU A 77 -15.60 4.60 8.79
C LEU A 77 -16.25 5.11 7.51
N ARG A 78 -16.03 4.47 6.35
CA ARG A 78 -16.69 4.87 5.10
C ARG A 78 -18.21 4.68 5.18
N ALA A 79 -18.66 3.50 5.55
CA ALA A 79 -20.09 3.20 5.69
C ALA A 79 -20.71 4.01 6.85
N ALA A 80 -19.93 4.24 7.92
CA ALA A 80 -20.35 5.00 9.08
C ALA A 80 -20.47 6.52 8.78
N LEU A 81 -19.54 7.10 8.02
CA LEU A 81 -19.61 8.50 7.55
C LEU A 81 -20.79 8.72 6.61
N GLU A 82 -21.03 7.79 5.68
CA GLU A 82 -22.15 7.87 4.75
C GLU A 82 -23.49 7.82 5.51
N ARG A 83 -23.64 6.87 6.46
CA ARG A 83 -24.81 6.81 7.36
C ARG A 83 -24.95 8.05 8.24
N ALA A 84 -23.83 8.59 8.75
CA ALA A 84 -23.85 9.78 9.61
C ALA A 84 -24.27 11.03 8.84
N SER A 85 -23.78 11.20 7.60
CA SER A 85 -24.10 12.34 6.73
C SER A 85 -25.60 12.42 6.42
N LEU A 86 -26.24 11.27 6.18
CA LEU A 86 -27.69 11.15 5.98
C LEU A 86 -28.50 11.48 7.24
N ARG A 87 -27.93 11.24 8.44
CA ARG A 87 -28.61 11.52 9.72
C ARG A 87 -28.51 12.99 10.14
N THR A 88 -27.46 13.70 9.73
CA THR A 88 -27.24 15.11 10.06
C THR A 88 -28.21 16.07 9.37
N SER A 89 -28.75 15.74 8.19
CA SER A 89 -29.77 16.56 7.53
C SER A 89 -31.07 16.64 8.34
N ALA A 90 -31.35 15.64 9.19
CA ALA A 90 -32.52 15.64 10.06
C ALA A 90 -32.39 16.57 11.29
N TRP A 91 -31.18 17.06 11.61
CA TRP A 91 -30.92 17.90 12.78
C TRP A 91 -30.95 19.41 12.48
N SER A 92 -31.00 19.81 11.20
CA SER A 92 -31.04 21.22 10.80
C SER A 92 -32.40 21.90 10.96
N ASP A 93 -33.49 21.14 11.14
CA ASP A 93 -34.86 21.70 11.16
C ASP A 93 -35.31 22.30 12.50
N PHE A 94 -34.49 22.24 13.56
CA PHE A 94 -34.93 22.58 14.92
C PHE A 94 -34.48 23.94 15.49
N ASP A 95 -34.02 24.91 14.67
CA ASP A 95 -33.28 26.08 15.21
C ASP A 95 -33.82 27.50 14.95
N ASP A 96 -35.08 27.65 14.56
CA ASP A 96 -35.63 28.98 14.24
C ASP A 96 -35.95 29.92 15.43
N TYR A 97 -35.60 29.56 16.68
CA TYR A 97 -36.08 30.29 17.88
C TYR A 97 -35.02 31.04 18.71
N ALA A 98 -33.75 31.16 18.28
CA ALA A 98 -32.72 31.87 19.06
C ALA A 98 -32.59 33.38 18.69
N THR A 99 -32.98 34.27 19.61
CA THR A 99 -33.07 35.73 19.36
C THR A 99 -31.76 36.52 19.51
N SER A 100 -30.73 36.02 20.20
CA SER A 100 -29.47 36.77 20.41
C SER A 100 -28.24 36.16 19.71
N ARG A 101 -27.35 37.00 19.17
CA ARG A 101 -26.13 36.60 18.43
C ARG A 101 -25.18 35.73 19.27
N LEU A 102 -24.99 36.07 20.55
CA LEU A 102 -24.16 35.31 21.48
C LEU A 102 -24.78 33.95 21.84
N ALA A 103 -26.10 33.87 21.97
CA ALA A 103 -26.79 32.60 22.18
C ALA A 103 -26.68 31.68 20.96
N ARG A 104 -26.77 32.23 19.74
CA ARG A 104 -26.54 31.47 18.49
C ARG A 104 -25.12 30.92 18.39
N LEU A 105 -24.10 31.71 18.70
CA LEU A 105 -22.71 31.24 18.67
C LEU A 105 -22.49 30.11 19.70
N ARG A 106 -23.00 30.28 20.92
CA ARG A 106 -22.88 29.28 22.00
C ARG A 106 -23.65 28.00 21.67
N SER A 107 -24.85 28.10 21.07
CA SER A 107 -25.63 26.93 20.64
C SER A 107 -24.94 26.20 19.49
N GLN A 108 -24.37 26.93 18.52
CA GLN A 108 -23.57 26.35 17.43
C GLN A 108 -22.33 25.61 17.93
N ILE A 109 -21.58 26.19 18.88
CA ILE A 109 -20.41 25.53 19.47
C ILE A 109 -20.83 24.28 20.26
N ARG A 110 -21.86 24.37 21.11
CA ARG A 110 -22.37 23.19 21.84
C ARG A 110 -22.86 22.10 20.89
N ARG A 111 -23.48 22.45 19.76
CA ARG A 111 -23.88 21.49 18.73
C ARG A 111 -22.69 20.84 18.07
N ARG A 112 -21.67 21.62 17.68
CA ARG A 112 -20.45 21.06 17.10
C ARG A 112 -19.76 20.11 18.10
N ILE A 113 -19.68 20.49 19.37
CA ILE A 113 -19.10 19.64 20.42
C ILE A 113 -19.97 18.40 20.67
N ALA A 114 -21.29 18.52 20.73
CA ALA A 114 -22.19 17.39 20.93
C ALA A 114 -22.21 16.45 19.72
N PHE A 115 -22.13 17.00 18.51
CA PHE A 115 -21.98 16.25 17.26
C PHE A 115 -20.65 15.51 17.24
N VAL A 116 -19.56 16.20 17.54
CA VAL A 116 -18.24 15.58 17.68
C VAL A 116 -18.29 14.48 18.74
N ARG A 117 -18.89 14.72 19.91
CA ARG A 117 -18.90 13.73 21.01
C ARG A 117 -19.87 12.56 20.80
N ARG A 118 -21.00 12.76 20.11
CA ARG A 118 -22.05 11.73 19.94
C ARG A 118 -21.97 11.01 18.59
N VAL A 119 -21.39 11.64 17.58
CA VAL A 119 -21.27 11.06 16.23
C VAL A 119 -19.82 10.76 15.92
N ILE A 120 -18.92 11.73 16.04
CA ILE A 120 -17.51 11.52 15.64
C ILE A 120 -16.76 10.65 16.66
N TRP A 121 -16.87 10.93 17.96
CA TRP A 121 -16.12 10.27 19.02
C TRP A 121 -16.39 8.78 19.14
N PRO A 122 -17.64 8.28 19.07
CA PRO A 122 -17.88 6.83 19.00
C PRO A 122 -17.47 6.23 17.65
N LEU A 123 -17.29 7.03 16.60
CA LEU A 123 -16.71 6.60 15.32
C LEU A 123 -15.18 6.66 15.31
N ILE A 124 -14.54 7.41 16.23
CA ILE A 124 -13.11 7.32 16.53
C ILE A 124 -12.90 6.01 17.29
N ASP A 125 -13.10 4.91 16.56
CA ASP A 125 -12.65 3.60 16.96
C ASP A 125 -11.11 3.60 17.02
N SER A 126 -10.57 2.58 17.70
CA SER A 126 -9.14 2.29 17.73
C SER A 126 -8.47 2.30 16.35
N GLU A 127 -9.24 2.10 15.28
CA GLU A 127 -8.75 2.09 13.90
C GLU A 127 -8.37 3.47 13.37
N ILE A 128 -9.15 4.53 13.66
CA ILE A 128 -8.82 5.90 13.21
C ILE A 128 -7.58 6.40 13.95
N LEU A 129 -7.53 6.14 15.26
CA LEU A 129 -6.35 6.44 16.07
C LEU A 129 -5.14 5.67 15.54
N GLY A 130 -5.28 4.36 15.29
CA GLY A 130 -4.23 3.54 14.69
C GLY A 130 -3.75 4.09 13.34
N MET A 131 -4.67 4.52 12.48
CA MET A 131 -4.34 5.11 11.18
C MET A 131 -3.60 6.45 11.35
N PHE A 132 -4.04 7.30 12.27
CA PHE A 132 -3.38 8.57 12.57
C PHE A 132 -1.97 8.35 13.12
N PHE A 133 -1.81 7.44 14.08
CA PHE A 133 -0.51 7.08 14.65
C PHE A 133 0.43 6.45 13.61
N ALA A 134 -0.05 5.48 12.82
CA ALA A 134 0.73 4.88 11.73
C ALA A 134 1.13 5.93 10.69
N GLY A 135 0.24 6.87 10.39
CA GLY A 135 0.50 7.98 9.46
C GLY A 135 1.57 8.92 9.97
N ILE A 136 1.45 9.41 11.21
CA ILE A 136 2.45 10.28 11.84
C ILE A 136 3.80 9.58 11.96
N LEU A 137 3.82 8.35 12.47
CA LEU A 137 5.06 7.59 12.62
C LEU A 137 5.70 7.31 11.26
N GLY A 138 4.90 6.99 10.24
CA GLY A 138 5.36 6.81 8.87
C GLY A 138 6.00 8.07 8.31
N LEU A 139 5.36 9.23 8.48
CA LEU A 139 5.91 10.52 8.05
C LEU A 139 7.16 10.91 8.84
N ALA A 140 7.22 10.62 10.13
CA ALA A 140 8.40 10.86 10.95
C ALA A 140 9.60 10.02 10.49
N LEU A 141 9.40 8.72 10.21
CA LEU A 141 10.45 7.87 9.65
C LEU A 141 10.86 8.34 8.24
N ALA A 142 9.89 8.72 7.40
CA ALA A 142 10.17 9.26 6.08
C ALA A 142 11.00 10.55 6.16
N ALA A 143 10.75 11.41 7.15
CA ALA A 143 11.52 12.63 7.38
C ALA A 143 12.98 12.33 7.75
N VAL A 144 13.23 11.25 8.49
CA VAL A 144 14.60 10.77 8.77
C VAL A 144 15.31 10.27 7.51
N LEU A 145 14.57 9.62 6.59
CA LEU A 145 15.11 9.14 5.31
C LEU A 145 15.34 10.26 4.28
N GLY A 146 14.63 11.39 4.42
CA GLY A 146 14.83 12.61 3.62
C GLY A 146 13.54 13.15 2.98
N PRO A 147 13.59 14.36 2.39
CA PRO A 147 12.40 15.06 1.89
C PRO A 147 11.71 14.33 0.73
N ILE A 148 12.45 13.63 -0.12
CA ILE A 148 11.90 12.84 -1.23
C ILE A 148 11.08 11.66 -0.68
N ALA A 149 11.60 10.96 0.35
CA ALA A 149 10.90 9.88 1.02
C ALA A 149 9.60 10.36 1.66
N VAL A 150 9.58 11.57 2.25
CA VAL A 150 8.34 12.19 2.77
C VAL A 150 7.32 12.39 1.67
N ALA A 151 7.72 13.01 0.55
CA ALA A 151 6.82 13.26 -0.58
C ALA A 151 6.23 11.95 -1.15
N LEU A 152 7.07 10.92 -1.32
CA LEU A 152 6.64 9.60 -1.78
C LEU A 152 5.72 8.88 -0.78
N THR A 153 5.97 9.04 0.52
CA THR A 153 5.12 8.49 1.59
C THR A 153 3.73 9.15 1.59
N ILE A 154 3.67 10.47 1.44
CA ILE A 154 2.40 11.21 1.28
C ILE A 154 1.68 10.72 0.02
N LEU A 155 2.41 10.57 -1.10
CA LEU A 155 1.85 10.07 -2.35
C LEU A 155 1.27 8.65 -2.21
N ALA A 156 1.97 7.75 -1.51
CA ALA A 156 1.47 6.41 -1.21
C ALA A 156 0.17 6.45 -0.39
N MET A 157 0.11 7.30 0.63
CA MET A 157 -1.10 7.49 1.44
C MET A 157 -2.25 7.98 0.55
N VAL A 158 -2.03 9.01 -0.26
CA VAL A 158 -3.04 9.55 -1.19
C VAL A 158 -3.51 8.48 -2.19
N PHE A 159 -2.61 7.71 -2.79
CA PHE A 159 -2.97 6.64 -3.72
C PHE A 159 -3.77 5.52 -3.05
N ALA A 160 -3.44 5.17 -1.80
CA ALA A 160 -4.23 4.22 -1.04
C ALA A 160 -5.63 4.76 -0.68
N LEU A 161 -5.78 6.07 -0.42
CA LEU A 161 -7.10 6.71 -0.28
C LEU A 161 -7.92 6.59 -1.57
N ILE A 162 -7.31 6.91 -2.70
CA ILE A 162 -7.95 6.86 -4.03
C ILE A 162 -8.33 5.42 -4.36
N GLU A 163 -7.45 4.46 -4.13
CA GLU A 163 -7.74 3.03 -4.35
C GLU A 163 -8.97 2.58 -3.54
N GLY A 164 -9.06 3.00 -2.28
CA GLY A 164 -10.23 2.76 -1.44
C GLY A 164 -11.54 3.25 -2.06
N ARG A 165 -11.51 4.35 -2.82
CA ARG A 165 -12.70 4.91 -3.49
C ARG A 165 -13.09 4.15 -4.74
N ILE A 166 -12.12 3.79 -5.59
CA ILE A 166 -12.37 3.19 -6.92
C ILE A 166 -12.72 1.69 -6.80
N GLY A 167 -12.33 1.04 -5.69
CA GLY A 167 -12.60 -0.38 -5.42
C GLY A 167 -11.51 -1.31 -5.94
N THR A 168 -11.50 -2.56 -5.48
CA THR A 168 -10.34 -3.47 -5.59
C THR A 168 -9.99 -3.91 -7.02
N THR A 169 -10.96 -3.98 -7.94
CA THR A 169 -10.74 -4.42 -9.32
C THR A 169 -10.17 -3.30 -10.19
N ARG A 170 -10.79 -2.12 -10.15
CA ARG A 170 -10.34 -0.93 -10.87
C ARG A 170 -9.09 -0.30 -10.24
N GLY A 171 -8.97 -0.38 -8.92
CA GLY A 171 -7.84 0.14 -8.14
C GLY A 171 -6.56 -0.71 -8.18
N ALA A 172 -6.57 -1.87 -8.87
CA ALA A 172 -5.40 -2.75 -8.90
C ALA A 172 -4.14 -2.11 -9.54
N GLY A 173 -4.30 -1.09 -10.39
CA GLY A 173 -3.18 -0.27 -10.90
C GLY A 173 -2.49 0.54 -9.80
N LEU A 174 -3.28 1.29 -9.03
CA LEU A 174 -2.80 2.06 -7.87
C LEU A 174 -2.19 1.14 -6.83
N ARG A 175 -2.81 -0.01 -6.59
CA ARG A 175 -2.27 -1.04 -5.71
C ARG A 175 -0.86 -1.45 -6.10
N ALA A 176 -0.63 -1.73 -7.39
CA ALA A 176 0.68 -2.13 -7.87
C ALA A 176 1.73 -1.01 -7.69
N ILE A 177 1.35 0.24 -7.94
CA ILE A 177 2.23 1.39 -7.74
C ILE A 177 2.61 1.55 -6.26
N VAL A 178 1.63 1.44 -5.36
CA VAL A 178 1.83 1.56 -3.90
C VAL A 178 2.61 0.38 -3.33
N GLU A 179 2.48 -0.82 -3.89
CA GLU A 179 3.15 -2.02 -3.38
C GLU A 179 4.55 -2.25 -4.01
N ILE A 180 4.86 -1.67 -5.18
CA ILE A 180 6.12 -1.89 -5.88
C ILE A 180 6.87 -0.58 -6.15
N THR A 181 6.34 0.30 -7.02
CA THR A 181 7.05 1.52 -7.43
C THR A 181 7.40 2.40 -6.22
N ILE A 182 6.43 2.75 -5.38
CA ILE A 182 6.67 3.71 -4.30
C ILE A 182 7.67 3.17 -3.27
N PRO A 183 7.55 1.93 -2.74
CA PRO A 183 8.55 1.35 -1.84
C PRO A 183 9.95 1.33 -2.43
N TRP A 184 10.08 0.95 -3.71
CA TRP A 184 11.35 0.98 -4.43
C TRP A 184 11.94 2.40 -4.46
N MET A 185 11.13 3.39 -4.84
CA MET A 185 11.59 4.77 -4.95
C MET A 185 11.92 5.40 -3.59
N ILE A 186 11.15 5.10 -2.54
CA ILE A 186 11.44 5.55 -1.16
C ILE A 186 12.82 5.05 -0.77
N ALA A 187 13.05 3.74 -0.92
CA ALA A 187 14.31 3.14 -0.54
C ALA A 187 15.49 3.63 -1.39
N SER A 188 15.32 3.76 -2.72
CA SER A 188 16.36 4.32 -3.60
C SER A 188 16.70 5.76 -3.22
N SER A 189 15.70 6.56 -2.86
CA SER A 189 15.89 7.96 -2.49
C SER A 189 16.63 8.15 -1.16
N ALA A 190 16.50 7.22 -0.21
CA ALA A 190 17.17 7.27 1.08
C ALA A 190 18.71 7.23 0.98
N PHE A 191 19.24 6.71 -0.13
CA PHE A 191 20.67 6.65 -0.40
C PHE A 191 21.16 7.76 -1.34
N GLY A 192 20.28 8.69 -1.75
CA GLY A 192 20.64 9.87 -2.54
C GLY A 192 20.84 9.63 -4.04
N TYR A 193 20.67 8.41 -4.52
CA TYR A 193 20.84 8.04 -5.93
C TYR A 193 19.50 7.69 -6.56
N PHE A 194 18.99 8.62 -7.37
CA PHE A 194 17.82 8.40 -8.20
C PHE A 194 18.27 8.25 -9.66
N THR A 195 18.39 7.01 -10.13
CA THR A 195 18.73 6.75 -11.54
C THR A 195 17.45 6.55 -12.36
N PHE A 196 17.45 7.05 -13.59
CA PHE A 196 16.34 6.84 -14.52
C PHE A 196 16.08 5.34 -14.75
N TRP A 197 17.15 4.54 -14.83
CA TRP A 197 17.06 3.09 -15.00
C TRP A 197 16.37 2.40 -13.82
N SER A 198 16.71 2.76 -12.58
CA SER A 198 16.05 2.23 -11.37
C SER A 198 14.54 2.51 -11.39
N PHE A 199 14.15 3.73 -11.76
CA PHE A 199 12.74 4.09 -11.92
C PHE A 199 12.06 3.29 -13.04
N ALA A 200 12.72 3.14 -14.19
CA ALA A 200 12.18 2.38 -15.32
C ALA A 200 11.95 0.90 -14.96
N PHE A 201 12.90 0.26 -14.26
CA PHE A 201 12.71 -1.11 -13.76
C PHE A 201 11.57 -1.19 -12.75
N ALA A 202 11.50 -0.26 -11.79
CA ALA A 202 10.40 -0.20 -10.82
C ALA A 202 9.02 -0.13 -11.52
N LEU A 203 8.89 0.67 -12.58
CA LEU A 203 7.67 0.75 -13.39
C LEU A 203 7.37 -0.56 -14.13
N VAL A 204 8.36 -1.18 -14.77
CA VAL A 204 8.16 -2.46 -15.48
C VAL A 204 7.69 -3.55 -14.51
N PHE A 205 8.34 -3.71 -13.35
CA PHE A 205 7.91 -4.67 -12.34
C PHE A 205 6.54 -4.34 -11.74
N THR A 206 6.19 -3.05 -11.66
CA THR A 206 4.85 -2.61 -11.26
C THR A 206 3.79 -3.05 -12.27
N LEU A 207 4.06 -2.95 -13.57
CA LEU A 207 3.16 -3.42 -14.62
C LEU A 207 3.06 -4.95 -14.64
N ILE A 208 4.16 -5.66 -14.43
CA ILE A 208 4.18 -7.13 -14.27
C ILE A 208 3.29 -7.53 -13.09
N TYR A 209 3.47 -6.88 -11.94
CA TYR A 209 2.69 -7.13 -10.74
C TYR A 209 1.20 -6.78 -10.92
N ARG A 210 0.89 -5.69 -11.63
CA ARG A 210 -0.48 -5.36 -12.05
C ARG A 210 -1.09 -6.48 -12.90
N GLY A 211 -0.31 -7.04 -13.82
CA GLY A 211 -0.70 -8.19 -14.63
C GLY A 211 -1.04 -9.40 -13.76
N LEU A 212 -0.21 -9.73 -12.76
CA LEU A 212 -0.47 -10.81 -11.82
C LEU A 212 -1.79 -10.60 -11.06
N LEU A 213 -2.02 -9.38 -10.56
CA LEU A 213 -3.29 -9.03 -9.90
C LEU A 213 -4.48 -9.20 -10.85
N GLY A 214 -4.32 -8.87 -12.13
CA GLY A 214 -5.35 -9.08 -13.16
C GLY A 214 -5.65 -10.57 -13.39
N ILE A 215 -4.62 -11.41 -13.49
CA ILE A 215 -4.79 -12.87 -13.64
C ILE A 215 -5.46 -13.48 -12.41
N ALA A 216 -5.08 -13.05 -11.20
CA ALA A 216 -5.71 -13.49 -9.96
C ALA A 216 -7.21 -13.10 -9.87
N GLN A 217 -7.64 -12.10 -10.64
CA GLN A 217 -9.02 -11.65 -10.80
C GLN A 217 -9.74 -12.30 -12.00
N GLY A 218 -9.12 -13.28 -12.68
CA GLY A 218 -9.72 -14.02 -13.79
C GLY A 218 -9.56 -13.37 -15.18
N GLN A 219 -8.76 -12.29 -15.29
CA GLN A 219 -8.57 -11.58 -16.55
C GLN A 219 -7.40 -12.20 -17.35
N GLY A 220 -7.68 -13.23 -18.15
CA GLY A 220 -6.66 -13.97 -18.91
C GLY A 220 -5.86 -13.13 -19.92
N GLN A 221 -6.36 -11.97 -20.36
CA GLN A 221 -5.65 -11.06 -21.26
C GLN A 221 -4.30 -10.56 -20.71
N TRP A 222 -4.16 -10.46 -19.38
CA TRP A 222 -2.93 -10.00 -18.74
C TRP A 222 -1.76 -10.95 -18.90
N LEU A 223 -2.01 -12.21 -19.28
CA LEU A 223 -0.98 -13.21 -19.47
C LEU A 223 -0.04 -12.84 -20.63
N LYS A 224 -0.59 -12.25 -21.71
CA LYS A 224 0.20 -11.70 -22.83
C LYS A 224 1.04 -10.51 -22.38
N TRP A 225 0.45 -9.62 -21.58
CA TRP A 225 1.13 -8.43 -21.07
C TRP A 225 2.28 -8.78 -20.13
N ILE A 226 2.11 -9.74 -19.22
CA ILE A 226 3.20 -10.18 -18.35
C ILE A 226 4.36 -10.71 -19.19
N ASN A 227 4.11 -11.55 -20.20
CA ASN A 227 5.19 -12.07 -21.05
C ASN A 227 5.93 -10.95 -21.79
N LEU A 228 5.20 -9.99 -22.37
CA LEU A 228 5.78 -8.83 -23.04
C LEU A 228 6.62 -7.98 -22.08
N LEU A 229 6.12 -7.72 -20.88
CA LEU A 229 6.82 -6.92 -19.87
C LEU A 229 8.03 -7.65 -19.28
N SER A 230 7.98 -8.97 -19.14
CA SER A 230 9.15 -9.77 -18.76
C SER A 230 10.23 -9.74 -19.85
N LEU A 231 9.85 -9.82 -21.12
CA LEU A 231 10.78 -9.65 -22.24
C LEU A 231 11.38 -8.23 -22.26
N LEU A 232 10.56 -7.21 -21.98
CA LEU A 232 11.04 -5.83 -21.84
C LEU A 232 12.07 -5.70 -20.70
N ALA A 233 11.82 -6.30 -19.54
CA ALA A 233 12.78 -6.33 -18.43
C ALA A 233 14.11 -6.99 -18.83
N ILE A 234 14.06 -8.12 -19.56
CA ILE A 234 15.25 -8.79 -20.10
C ILE A 234 15.99 -7.86 -21.09
N GLY A 235 15.26 -7.22 -22.01
CA GLY A 235 15.83 -6.27 -22.96
C GLY A 235 16.52 -5.09 -22.28
N MET A 236 15.91 -4.53 -21.24
CA MET A 236 16.51 -3.46 -20.44
C MET A 236 17.80 -3.91 -19.75
N LEU A 237 17.87 -5.16 -19.26
CA LEU A 237 19.09 -5.71 -18.69
C LEU A 237 20.20 -5.86 -19.73
N ILE A 238 19.87 -6.32 -20.94
CA ILE A 238 20.83 -6.42 -22.05
C ILE A 238 21.37 -5.04 -22.44
N VAL A 239 20.51 -4.03 -22.56
CA VAL A 239 20.90 -2.64 -22.86
C VAL A 239 21.79 -2.06 -21.74
N SER A 240 21.56 -2.48 -20.49
CA SER A 240 22.37 -2.10 -19.34
C SER A 240 23.66 -2.93 -19.21
N ASN A 241 24.05 -3.69 -20.23
CA ASN A 241 25.21 -4.60 -20.25
C ASN A 241 25.19 -5.72 -19.17
N ALA A 242 24.05 -5.99 -18.56
CA ALA A 242 23.89 -7.00 -17.51
C ALA A 242 23.47 -8.36 -18.09
N ILE A 243 24.30 -8.94 -18.97
CA ILE A 243 23.99 -10.16 -19.74
C ILE A 243 23.70 -11.36 -18.81
N ILE A 244 24.47 -11.51 -17.73
CA ILE A 244 24.26 -12.60 -16.76
C ILE A 244 22.90 -12.45 -16.07
N GLY A 245 22.55 -11.24 -15.63
CA GLY A 245 21.23 -10.95 -15.04
C GLY A 245 20.09 -11.22 -16.02
N ALA A 246 20.25 -10.79 -17.28
CA ALA A 246 19.28 -11.06 -18.35
C ALA A 246 19.06 -12.56 -18.57
N ALA A 247 20.13 -13.37 -18.57
CA ALA A 247 20.05 -14.82 -18.72
C ALA A 247 19.28 -15.49 -17.57
N ILE A 248 19.54 -15.09 -16.32
CA ILE A 248 18.84 -15.64 -15.16
C ILE A 248 17.35 -15.25 -15.18
N VAL A 249 17.03 -14.00 -15.52
CA VAL A 249 15.64 -13.56 -15.68
C VAL A 249 14.94 -14.31 -16.82
N ALA A 250 15.63 -14.59 -17.92
CA ALA A 250 15.11 -15.38 -19.04
C ALA A 250 14.81 -16.83 -18.63
N LEU A 251 15.67 -17.46 -17.81
CA LEU A 251 15.38 -18.78 -17.23
C LEU A 251 14.13 -18.76 -16.33
N GLY A 252 13.98 -17.71 -15.52
CA GLY A 252 12.77 -17.47 -14.73
C GLY A 252 11.51 -17.33 -15.60
N LEU A 253 11.62 -16.64 -16.74
CA LEU A 253 10.54 -16.52 -17.71
C LEU A 253 10.17 -17.87 -18.33
N ILE A 254 11.15 -18.74 -18.65
CA ILE A 254 10.87 -20.10 -19.14
C ILE A 254 10.09 -20.89 -18.08
N ALA A 255 10.51 -20.85 -16.81
CA ALA A 255 9.77 -21.48 -15.72
C ALA A 255 8.34 -20.93 -15.59
N GLN A 256 8.16 -19.62 -15.72
CA GLN A 256 6.85 -18.99 -15.77
C GLN A 256 6.00 -19.50 -16.95
N LEU A 257 6.57 -19.65 -18.15
CA LEU A 257 5.87 -20.16 -19.33
C LEU A 257 5.42 -21.60 -19.15
N LEU A 258 6.21 -22.45 -18.49
CA LEU A 258 5.80 -23.81 -18.14
C LEU A 258 4.56 -23.81 -17.23
N TRP A 259 4.53 -22.91 -16.23
CA TRP A 259 3.34 -22.73 -15.38
C TRP A 259 2.12 -22.19 -16.12
N GLN A 260 2.31 -21.44 -17.21
CA GLN A 260 1.20 -20.96 -18.03
C GLN A 260 0.46 -22.08 -18.75
N ILE A 261 1.15 -23.18 -19.11
CA ILE A 261 0.52 -24.36 -19.71
C ILE A 261 -0.47 -24.96 -18.72
N HIS A 262 -0.05 -25.17 -17.48
CA HIS A 262 -0.90 -25.68 -16.40
C HIS A 262 -2.07 -24.73 -16.09
N PHE A 263 -1.82 -23.41 -16.07
CA PHE A 263 -2.89 -22.42 -15.86
C PHE A 263 -3.95 -22.46 -16.96
N ARG A 264 -3.59 -22.73 -18.22
CA ARG A 264 -4.56 -22.82 -19.33
C ARG A 264 -5.51 -24.01 -19.17
N LEU A 265 -5.08 -25.08 -18.51
CA LEU A 265 -5.88 -26.27 -18.21
C LEU A 265 -6.83 -26.01 -17.04
N ASP A 266 -6.30 -25.56 -15.90
CA ASP A 266 -7.06 -25.49 -14.65
C ASP A 266 -7.83 -24.17 -14.46
N ARG A 267 -7.47 -23.13 -15.23
CA ARG A 267 -7.99 -21.75 -15.12
C ARG A 267 -7.92 -21.14 -13.71
N ASN A 268 -7.10 -21.72 -12.82
CA ASN A 268 -6.93 -21.24 -11.45
C ASN A 268 -5.94 -20.05 -11.38
N GLY A 269 -6.46 -18.84 -11.58
CA GLY A 269 -5.64 -17.61 -11.65
C GLY A 269 -4.92 -17.27 -10.36
N ARG A 270 -5.53 -17.56 -9.20
CA ARG A 270 -4.90 -17.30 -7.89
C ARG A 270 -3.74 -18.26 -7.63
N GLY A 271 -3.94 -19.55 -7.91
CA GLY A 271 -2.88 -20.55 -7.78
C GLY A 271 -1.69 -20.26 -8.69
N TYR A 272 -1.95 -19.86 -9.95
CA TYR A 272 -0.92 -19.40 -10.87
C TYR A 272 -0.17 -18.17 -10.33
N ALA A 273 -0.88 -17.13 -9.90
CA ALA A 273 -0.26 -15.90 -9.42
C ALA A 273 0.65 -16.14 -8.20
N GLN A 274 0.24 -16.98 -7.25
CA GLN A 274 1.05 -17.33 -6.07
C GLN A 274 2.36 -18.03 -6.45
N ARG A 275 2.32 -18.98 -7.39
CA ARG A 275 3.52 -19.71 -7.84
C ARG A 275 4.45 -18.82 -8.66
N VAL A 276 3.88 -17.99 -9.54
CA VAL A 276 4.67 -17.14 -10.44
C VAL A 276 5.27 -15.93 -9.74
N GLN A 277 4.65 -15.46 -8.65
CA GLN A 277 5.17 -14.35 -7.87
C GLN A 277 6.62 -14.58 -7.42
N PHE A 278 6.97 -15.80 -6.99
CA PHE A 278 8.34 -16.10 -6.56
C PHE A 278 9.37 -15.80 -7.67
N TYR A 279 9.12 -16.25 -8.90
CA TYR A 279 10.03 -16.01 -10.03
C TYR A 279 10.14 -14.51 -10.37
N ILE A 280 9.04 -13.77 -10.26
CA ILE A 280 9.03 -12.32 -10.49
C ILE A 280 9.82 -11.59 -9.40
N LEU A 281 9.67 -11.99 -8.13
CA LEU A 281 10.44 -11.43 -7.02
C LEU A 281 11.95 -11.69 -7.18
N VAL A 282 12.32 -12.90 -7.61
CA VAL A 282 13.72 -13.24 -7.92
C VAL A 282 14.24 -12.42 -9.10
N ALA A 283 13.45 -12.28 -10.18
CA ALA A 283 13.82 -11.46 -11.32
C ALA A 283 14.00 -9.98 -10.95
N MET A 284 13.13 -9.48 -10.07
CA MET A 284 13.18 -8.12 -9.53
C MET A 284 14.47 -7.87 -8.76
N LEU A 285 14.87 -8.83 -7.91
CA LEU A 285 16.10 -8.78 -7.15
C LEU A 285 17.35 -8.82 -8.06
N ILE A 286 17.36 -9.71 -9.07
CA ILE A 286 18.46 -9.80 -10.04
C ILE A 286 18.59 -8.52 -10.86
N ALA A 287 17.46 -7.91 -11.24
CA ALA A 287 17.47 -6.65 -11.95
C ALA A 287 18.03 -5.52 -11.08
N ALA A 288 17.69 -5.49 -9.79
CA ALA A 288 18.26 -4.54 -8.85
C ALA A 288 19.79 -4.72 -8.67
N PHE A 289 20.26 -5.96 -8.53
CA PHE A 289 21.71 -6.25 -8.46
C PHE A 289 22.45 -5.85 -9.74
N SER A 290 21.82 -6.04 -10.89
CA SER A 290 22.38 -5.66 -12.20
C SER A 290 22.56 -4.15 -12.35
N LEU A 291 21.80 -3.33 -11.63
CA LEU A 291 21.95 -1.87 -11.63
C LEU A 291 23.08 -1.37 -10.73
N TRP A 292 23.62 -2.24 -9.87
CA TRP A 292 24.69 -1.87 -8.95
C TRP A 292 26.06 -1.85 -9.63
N PHE A 293 26.25 -2.64 -10.68
CA PHE A 293 27.49 -2.74 -11.46
C PHE A 293 27.45 -1.84 -12.69
#